data_AF-A0A521ZTU6-F1
#
_entry.id   AF-A0A521ZTU6-F1
#
_cell.length_a   1.000
_cell.length_b   1.000
_cell.length_c   1.000
_cell.angle_alpha   90.00
_cell.angle_beta   90.00
_cell.angle_gamma   90.00
#
_symmetry.space_group_name_H-M   'P 1'
#
loop_
_entity.id
_entity.type
_entity.pdbx_description
1 polymer ?
#
loop_
_entity_poly.entity_id
_entity_poly.type
_entity_poly.pdbx_seq_one_letter_code
_entity_poly.pdbx_strand_id
1 'polypeptide(L)'
;MRRRALRKIKSCRKVTAKVLKKIPLPKLESALFALLIVFSISFGLLLFASELQIRNEKTVTDVPPRFVIDPQLKEMVTGYPMEKMLPQLSKLDKETAAYLVAIAKKESNWGKHSPKKNGIECYNYWGFRGTYNQTLSGYSCFDSPAQAVRVVGRRIAELVSQGINTPEEMVVWKCGSTCAGHDPGAVRKWIQDVQYYHHQMFN
;
A
#
# COMPACT_ATOMS: atom_id res chain seq x y z
N MET A 1 -16.38 9.82 -80.62
CA MET A 1 -15.68 9.13 -79.50
C MET A 1 -16.47 9.05 -78.17
N ARG A 2 -17.44 9.92 -77.86
CA ARG A 2 -18.16 9.94 -76.56
C ARG A 2 -19.07 8.73 -76.21
N ARG A 3 -19.52 7.93 -77.18
CA ARG A 3 -20.46 6.81 -76.92
C ARG A 3 -19.81 5.53 -76.35
N ARG A 4 -18.49 5.35 -76.49
CA ARG A 4 -17.76 4.17 -75.95
C ARG A 4 -17.44 4.30 -74.46
N ALA A 5 -17.17 5.51 -73.96
CA ALA A 5 -16.86 5.76 -72.54
C ALA A 5 -18.07 5.51 -71.61
N LEU A 6 -19.27 5.91 -72.03
CA LEU A 6 -20.51 5.73 -71.26
C LEU A 6 -20.95 4.27 -71.12
N ARG A 7 -20.57 3.38 -72.06
CA ARG A 7 -20.85 1.93 -71.96
C ARG A 7 -19.96 1.23 -70.93
N LYS A 8 -18.68 1.61 -70.81
CA LYS A 8 -17.77 1.04 -69.80
C LYS A 8 -18.20 1.36 -68.37
N ILE A 9 -18.66 2.59 -68.12
CA ILE A 9 -19.12 3.03 -66.79
C ILE A 9 -20.39 2.27 -66.34
N LYS A 10 -21.35 2.06 -67.25
CA LYS A 10 -22.56 1.26 -66.94
C LYS A 10 -22.25 -0.23 -66.70
N SER A 11 -21.21 -0.77 -67.32
CA SER A 11 -20.78 -2.16 -67.12
C SER A 11 -20.09 -2.35 -65.76
N CYS A 12 -19.20 -1.43 -65.36
CA CYS A 12 -18.53 -1.48 -64.05
C CYS A 12 -19.53 -1.40 -62.89
N ARG A 13 -20.56 -0.56 -63.00
CA ARG A 13 -21.60 -0.38 -61.97
C ARG A 13 -22.52 -1.59 -61.82
N LYS A 14 -22.72 -2.37 -62.89
CA LYS A 14 -23.52 -3.60 -62.86
C LYS A 14 -22.77 -4.78 -62.25
N VAL A 15 -21.44 -4.82 -62.36
CA VAL A 15 -20.62 -5.87 -61.76
C VAL A 15 -20.52 -5.68 -60.23
N THR A 16 -20.29 -4.44 -59.76
CA THR A 16 -20.19 -4.15 -58.31
C THR A 16 -21.51 -4.34 -57.56
N ALA A 17 -22.65 -3.97 -58.15
CA ALA A 17 -23.97 -4.20 -57.53
C ALA A 17 -24.36 -5.70 -57.44
N LYS A 18 -23.75 -6.57 -58.25
CA LYS A 18 -24.03 -8.02 -58.25
C LYS A 18 -23.19 -8.77 -57.22
N VAL A 19 -22.04 -8.22 -56.82
CA VAL A 19 -21.14 -8.79 -55.80
C VAL A 19 -21.64 -8.47 -54.38
N LEU A 20 -22.15 -7.25 -54.15
CA LEU A 20 -22.72 -6.85 -52.85
C LEU A 20 -24.06 -7.53 -52.49
N LYS A 21 -24.78 -8.09 -53.48
CA LYS A 21 -26.07 -8.76 -53.28
C LYS A 21 -25.98 -10.22 -52.78
N LYS A 22 -24.78 -10.76 -52.58
CA LYS A 22 -24.57 -12.18 -52.26
C LYS A 22 -23.99 -12.47 -50.89
N ILE A 23 -23.80 -11.45 -50.04
CA ILE A 23 -23.33 -11.68 -48.66
C ILE A 23 -24.59 -11.82 -47.79
N PRO A 24 -24.94 -13.03 -47.31
CA PRO A 24 -26.05 -13.17 -46.38
C PRO A 24 -25.71 -12.36 -45.14
N LEU A 25 -26.56 -11.38 -44.80
CA LEU A 25 -26.39 -10.65 -43.55
C LEU A 25 -26.50 -11.66 -42.40
N PRO A 26 -25.53 -11.70 -41.48
CA PRO A 26 -25.65 -12.53 -40.29
C PRO A 26 -26.88 -12.08 -39.50
N LYS A 27 -27.52 -13.03 -38.81
CA LYS A 27 -28.57 -12.68 -37.84
C LYS A 27 -27.98 -11.73 -36.81
N LEU A 28 -28.77 -10.73 -36.39
CA LEU A 28 -28.34 -9.68 -35.46
C LEU A 28 -27.68 -10.25 -34.21
N GLU A 29 -28.21 -11.35 -33.67
CA GLU A 29 -27.65 -12.08 -32.53
C GLU A 29 -26.23 -12.55 -32.79
N SER A 30 -25.96 -13.18 -33.95
CA SER A 30 -24.63 -13.66 -34.33
C SER A 30 -23.64 -12.50 -34.50
N ALA A 31 -24.10 -11.34 -34.99
CA ALA A 31 -23.28 -10.15 -35.08
C ALA A 31 -22.94 -9.57 -33.69
N LEU A 32 -23.90 -9.61 -32.75
CA LEU A 32 -23.72 -9.18 -31.36
C LEU A 32 -22.74 -10.08 -30.60
N PHE A 33 -22.86 -11.40 -30.75
CA PHE A 33 -21.91 -12.36 -30.18
C PHE A 33 -20.50 -12.17 -30.73
N ALA A 34 -20.36 -11.97 -32.05
CA ALA A 34 -19.07 -11.69 -32.66
C ALA A 34 -18.45 -10.40 -32.10
N LEU A 35 -19.25 -9.35 -31.91
CA LEU A 35 -18.78 -8.08 -31.34
C LEU A 35 -18.32 -8.23 -29.89
N LEU A 36 -19.04 -9.00 -29.06
CA LEU A 36 -18.64 -9.27 -27.67
C LEU A 36 -17.33 -10.08 -27.58
N ILE A 37 -17.15 -11.06 -28.47
CA ILE A 37 -15.90 -11.84 -28.53
C ILE A 37 -14.72 -10.94 -28.91
N VAL A 38 -14.90 -10.12 -29.96
CA VAL A 38 -13.85 -9.17 -30.39
C VAL A 38 -13.52 -8.19 -29.28
N PHE A 39 -14.54 -7.65 -28.59
CA PHE A 39 -14.35 -6.75 -27.45
C PHE A 39 -13.57 -7.44 -26.33
N SER A 40 -13.96 -8.66 -25.93
CA SER A 40 -13.29 -9.43 -24.88
C SER A 40 -11.82 -9.71 -25.20
N ILE A 41 -11.52 -10.12 -26.44
CA ILE A 41 -10.13 -10.36 -26.89
C ILE A 41 -9.34 -9.06 -26.88
N SER A 42 -9.90 -7.97 -27.40
CA SER A 42 -9.22 -6.66 -27.43
C SER A 42 -8.93 -6.13 -26.04
N PHE A 43 -9.86 -6.30 -25.09
CA PHE A 43 -9.69 -5.89 -23.70
C PHE A 43 -8.63 -6.75 -23.00
N GLY A 44 -8.63 -8.07 -23.22
CA GLY A 44 -7.61 -8.97 -22.69
C GLY A 44 -6.20 -8.64 -23.20
N LEU A 45 -6.06 -8.32 -24.49
CA LEU A 45 -4.79 -7.87 -25.08
C LEU A 45 -4.32 -6.54 -24.47
N LEU A 46 -5.24 -5.61 -24.21
CA LEU A 46 -4.94 -4.33 -23.59
C LEU A 46 -4.43 -4.50 -22.14
N LEU A 47 -5.08 -5.36 -21.36
CA LEU A 47 -4.64 -5.69 -20.00
C LEU A 47 -3.26 -6.36 -19.99
N PHE A 48 -3.04 -7.34 -20.87
CA PHE A 48 -1.75 -8.02 -20.98
C PHE A 48 -0.62 -7.08 -21.41
N ALA A 49 -0.88 -6.17 -22.35
CA ALA A 49 0.09 -5.15 -22.75
C ALA A 49 0.44 -4.20 -21.60
N SER A 50 -0.56 -3.82 -20.80
CA SER A 50 -0.36 -2.99 -19.60
C SER A 50 0.52 -3.69 -18.56
N GLU A 51 0.37 -5.01 -18.38
CA GLU A 51 1.17 -5.82 -17.48
C GLU A 51 2.65 -5.92 -17.92
N LEU A 52 2.91 -6.05 -19.23
CA LEU A 52 4.27 -6.04 -19.78
C LEU A 52 4.98 -4.70 -19.56
N GLN A 53 4.27 -3.58 -19.67
CA GLN A 53 4.84 -2.25 -19.44
C GLN A 53 5.22 -2.05 -17.97
N ILE A 54 4.37 -2.51 -17.03
CA ILE A 54 4.66 -2.49 -15.59
C ILE A 54 5.89 -3.36 -15.26
N ARG A 55 6.07 -4.49 -15.96
CA ARG A 55 7.20 -5.40 -15.71
C ARG A 55 8.54 -4.82 -16.15
N ASN A 56 8.59 -4.11 -17.28
CA ASN A 56 9.83 -3.51 -17.78
C ASN A 56 10.30 -2.33 -16.90
N GLU A 57 9.38 -1.54 -16.35
CA GLU A 57 9.72 -0.42 -15.47
C GLU A 57 10.34 -0.88 -14.13
N LYS A 58 10.02 -2.10 -13.68
CA LYS A 58 10.61 -2.67 -12.45
C LYS A 58 12.06 -3.16 -12.58
N THR A 59 12.66 -3.21 -13.77
CA THR A 59 13.98 -3.86 -13.95
C THR A 59 15.19 -2.92 -14.02
N VAL A 60 14.99 -1.61 -13.91
CA VAL A 60 16.06 -0.62 -14.01
C VAL A 60 16.16 0.18 -12.71
N THR A 61 16.54 -0.47 -11.60
CA THR A 61 17.22 0.13 -10.41
C THR A 61 17.41 -0.91 -9.29
N ASP A 62 18.04 -2.04 -9.56
CA ASP A 62 18.48 -2.97 -8.50
C ASP A 62 19.98 -2.81 -8.21
N VAL A 63 20.37 -1.61 -7.80
CA VAL A 63 21.47 -1.47 -6.84
C VAL A 63 20.77 -1.40 -5.48
N PRO A 64 20.97 -2.37 -4.56
CA PRO A 64 20.31 -2.31 -3.26
C PRO A 64 20.68 -0.95 -2.64
N PRO A 65 19.69 -0.13 -2.24
CA PRO A 65 19.97 1.16 -1.65
C PRO A 65 20.98 0.95 -0.53
N ARG A 66 22.11 1.66 -0.59
CA ARG A 66 23.05 1.69 0.53
C ARG A 66 22.20 2.04 1.75
N PHE A 67 22.21 1.15 2.74
CA PHE A 67 21.29 1.25 3.86
C PHE A 67 21.70 2.41 4.76
N VAL A 68 21.20 3.62 4.45
CA VAL A 68 21.50 4.82 5.22
C VAL A 68 20.49 4.88 6.36
N ILE A 69 20.98 4.64 7.58
CA ILE A 69 20.20 4.88 8.78
C ILE A 69 20.12 6.40 8.94
N ASP A 70 18.90 6.92 9.01
CA ASP A 70 18.64 8.32 9.32
C ASP A 70 19.32 8.68 10.66
N PRO A 71 20.21 9.71 10.70
CA PRO A 71 20.90 10.10 11.92
C PRO A 71 19.97 10.48 13.07
N GLN A 72 18.83 11.13 12.78
CA GLN A 72 17.84 11.55 13.77
C GLN A 72 17.15 10.32 14.37
N LEU A 73 16.74 9.39 13.50
CA LEU A 73 16.20 8.09 13.94
C LEU A 73 17.19 7.38 14.88
N LYS A 74 18.46 7.32 14.49
CA LYS A 74 19.51 6.70 15.30
C LYS A 74 19.66 7.40 16.64
N GLU A 75 19.80 8.72 16.64
CA GLU A 75 19.98 9.54 17.85
C GLU A 75 18.84 9.33 18.84
N MET A 76 17.59 9.38 18.39
CA MET A 76 16.41 9.27 19.25
C MET A 76 16.33 7.95 20.02
N VAL A 77 16.78 6.85 19.42
CA VAL A 77 16.65 5.50 20.01
C VAL A 77 17.95 4.96 20.61
N THR A 78 19.08 5.67 20.45
CA THR A 78 20.38 5.23 20.97
C THR A 78 20.33 5.07 22.48
N GLY A 79 20.82 3.93 22.98
CA GLY A 79 20.80 3.60 24.41
C GLY A 79 19.44 3.10 24.92
N TYR A 80 18.47 2.86 24.03
CA TYR A 80 17.17 2.25 24.35
C TYR A 80 17.04 0.87 23.70
N PRO A 81 16.16 -0.02 24.23
CA PRO A 81 15.91 -1.33 23.62
C PRO A 81 15.44 -1.28 22.16
N MET A 82 14.82 -0.17 21.73
CA MET A 82 14.47 0.11 20.34
C MET A 82 15.66 0.25 19.39
N GLU A 83 16.88 0.53 19.86
CA GLU A 83 18.07 0.60 19.00
C GLU A 83 18.27 -0.68 18.17
N LYS A 84 17.92 -1.83 18.74
CA LYS A 84 17.97 -3.15 18.06
C LYS A 84 17.05 -3.25 16.84
N MET A 85 16.09 -2.33 16.70
CA MET A 85 15.13 -2.27 15.60
C MET A 85 15.60 -1.37 14.45
N LEU A 86 16.67 -0.59 14.63
CA LEU A 86 17.18 0.36 13.62
C LEU A 86 17.30 -0.25 12.21
N PRO A 87 17.85 -1.47 12.01
CA PRO A 87 17.99 -2.03 10.66
C PRO A 87 16.68 -2.28 9.93
N GLN A 88 15.56 -2.42 10.64
CA GLN A 88 14.25 -2.56 10.00
C GLN A 88 13.48 -1.24 9.95
N LEU A 89 13.60 -0.39 10.98
CA LEU A 89 12.98 0.93 10.99
C LEU A 89 13.46 1.78 9.80
N SER A 90 14.75 1.68 9.47
CA SER A 90 15.36 2.38 8.35
C SER A 90 14.92 1.87 6.96
N LYS A 91 14.14 0.77 6.87
CA LYS A 91 13.55 0.27 5.61
C LYS A 91 12.20 0.89 5.31
N LEU A 92 11.57 1.49 6.32
CA LEU A 92 10.24 2.04 6.21
C LEU A 92 10.31 3.44 5.60
N ASP A 93 9.21 3.90 5.04
CA ASP A 93 9.07 5.31 4.70
C ASP A 93 9.20 6.18 5.97
N LYS A 94 9.65 7.43 5.77
CA LYS A 94 9.98 8.33 6.87
C LYS A 94 8.79 8.57 7.81
N GLU A 95 7.58 8.68 7.26
CA GLU A 95 6.34 8.90 8.00
C GLU A 95 6.02 7.72 8.93
N THR A 96 5.98 6.50 8.38
CA THR A 96 5.74 5.29 9.17
C THR A 96 6.81 5.11 10.25
N ALA A 97 8.10 5.34 9.92
CA ALA A 97 9.18 5.25 10.89
C ALA A 97 9.02 6.28 12.02
N ALA A 98 8.64 7.51 11.69
CA ALA A 98 8.42 8.58 12.67
C ALA A 98 7.29 8.24 13.65
N TYR A 99 6.15 7.74 13.14
CA TYR A 99 5.06 7.29 14.01
C TYR A 99 5.45 6.10 14.88
N LEU A 100 6.20 5.12 14.37
CA LEU A 100 6.69 4.02 15.18
C LEU A 100 7.57 4.51 16.34
N VAL A 101 8.50 5.43 16.08
CA VAL A 101 9.38 5.97 17.13
C VAL A 101 8.59 6.79 18.14
N ALA A 102 7.68 7.66 17.68
CA ALA A 102 6.88 8.53 18.53
C ALA A 102 5.92 7.75 19.43
N ILE A 103 5.19 6.79 18.87
CA ILE A 103 4.26 5.94 19.64
C ILE A 103 5.05 5.08 20.64
N ALA A 104 6.19 4.50 20.24
CA ALA A 104 6.97 3.69 21.17
C ALA A 104 7.57 4.49 22.32
N LYS A 105 7.92 5.76 22.09
CA LYS A 105 8.28 6.66 23.19
C LYS A 105 7.14 6.76 24.19
N LYS A 106 5.93 6.97 23.69
CA LYS A 106 4.76 7.16 24.53
C LYS A 106 4.34 5.89 25.28
N GLU A 107 4.35 4.75 24.62
CA GLU A 107 3.80 3.50 25.14
C GLU A 107 4.78 2.72 26.03
N SER A 108 6.08 2.83 25.78
CA SER A 108 7.07 2.00 26.47
C SER A 108 8.37 2.73 26.80
N ASN A 109 8.46 4.04 26.54
CA ASN A 109 9.71 4.79 26.61
C ASN A 109 10.82 4.11 25.78
N TRP A 110 10.50 3.86 24.50
CA TRP A 110 11.36 3.16 23.53
C TRP A 110 11.78 1.76 23.97
N GLY A 111 10.87 1.04 24.64
CA GLY A 111 11.05 -0.34 25.08
C GLY A 111 11.65 -0.50 26.48
N LYS A 112 11.85 0.57 27.26
CA LYS A 112 12.22 0.44 28.68
C LYS A 112 11.13 -0.25 29.51
N HIS A 113 9.87 -0.08 29.11
CA HIS A 113 8.70 -0.70 29.72
C HIS A 113 7.98 -1.55 28.69
N SER A 114 8.44 -2.78 28.51
CA SER A 114 7.90 -3.71 27.52
C SER A 114 7.35 -4.97 28.19
N PRO A 115 6.34 -5.60 27.56
CA PRO A 115 5.80 -6.86 28.08
C PRO A 115 6.85 -7.96 28.00
N LYS A 116 6.75 -8.91 28.92
CA LYS A 116 7.55 -10.14 28.92
C LYS A 116 6.63 -11.35 28.97
N LYS A 117 7.07 -12.45 28.39
CA LYS A 117 6.40 -13.74 28.45
C LYS A 117 7.41 -14.79 28.91
N ASN A 118 7.11 -15.46 30.02
CA ASN A 118 8.02 -16.45 30.63
C ASN A 118 9.42 -15.88 30.89
N GLY A 119 9.52 -14.61 31.32
CA GLY A 119 10.79 -13.91 31.54
C GLY A 119 11.50 -13.42 30.27
N ILE A 120 11.00 -13.77 29.08
CA ILE A 120 11.56 -13.37 27.78
C ILE A 120 10.92 -12.08 27.30
N GLU A 121 11.76 -11.20 26.75
CA GLU A 121 11.38 -9.92 26.16
C GLU A 121 10.52 -10.11 24.90
N CYS A 122 9.41 -9.39 24.79
CA CYS A 122 8.44 -9.54 23.70
C CYS A 122 8.61 -8.56 22.53
N TYR A 123 9.61 -7.67 22.58
CA TYR A 123 9.90 -6.64 21.57
C TYR A 123 8.66 -5.81 21.14
N ASN A 124 7.65 -5.70 22.00
CA ASN A 124 6.43 -4.96 21.73
C ASN A 124 6.47 -3.63 22.45
N TYR A 125 6.89 -2.59 21.73
CA TYR A 125 7.12 -1.26 22.29
C TYR A 125 5.94 -0.30 22.08
N TRP A 126 4.88 -0.76 21.42
CA TRP A 126 3.74 0.06 20.99
C TRP A 126 2.42 -0.31 21.67
N GLY A 127 2.44 -1.25 22.61
CA GLY A 127 1.22 -1.78 23.22
C GLY A 127 0.34 -2.57 22.24
N PHE A 128 0.93 -3.14 21.18
CA PHE A 128 0.17 -3.80 20.11
C PHE A 128 -0.54 -5.07 20.61
N ARG A 129 -1.84 -5.20 20.30
CA ARG A 129 -2.71 -6.30 20.71
C ARG A 129 -3.24 -7.11 19.52
N GLY A 130 -2.32 -7.69 18.74
CA GLY A 130 -2.65 -8.67 17.71
C GLY A 130 -2.80 -10.09 18.26
N THR A 131 -3.17 -11.03 17.40
CA THR A 131 -3.43 -12.44 17.75
C THR A 131 -2.18 -13.30 17.91
N TYR A 132 -1.01 -12.81 17.48
CA TYR A 132 0.23 -13.57 17.54
C TYR A 132 0.77 -13.67 18.98
N ASN A 133 1.01 -14.91 19.43
CA ASN A 133 1.75 -15.25 20.66
C ASN A 133 1.44 -14.33 21.85
N GLN A 134 0.16 -14.16 22.20
CA GLN A 134 -0.24 -13.16 23.18
C GLN A 134 0.31 -13.46 24.59
N THR A 135 0.61 -12.40 25.34
CA THR A 135 0.76 -12.46 26.80
C THR A 135 -0.60 -12.65 27.46
N LEU A 136 -0.62 -12.96 28.77
CA LEU A 136 -1.88 -13.08 29.53
C LEU A 136 -2.72 -11.79 29.49
N SER A 137 -2.07 -10.62 29.33
CA SER A 137 -2.75 -9.33 29.20
C SER A 137 -3.13 -8.96 27.75
N GLY A 138 -2.97 -9.89 26.80
CA GLY A 138 -3.40 -9.74 25.41
C GLY A 138 -2.42 -9.01 24.48
N TYR A 139 -1.25 -8.58 24.96
CA TYR A 139 -0.22 -7.97 24.11
C TYR A 139 0.45 -9.04 23.25
N SER A 140 0.69 -8.75 21.97
CA SER A 140 1.48 -9.67 21.13
C SER A 140 2.92 -9.77 21.67
N CYS A 141 3.44 -11.00 21.74
CA CYS A 141 4.84 -11.25 22.09
C CYS A 141 5.63 -11.62 20.85
N PHE A 142 6.40 -10.68 20.31
CA PHE A 142 7.22 -10.89 19.13
C PHE A 142 8.55 -11.54 19.50
N ASP A 143 9.04 -12.43 18.65
CA ASP A 143 10.27 -13.20 18.90
C ASP A 143 11.53 -12.42 18.53
N SER A 144 11.38 -11.36 17.73
CA SER A 144 12.51 -10.55 17.29
C SER A 144 12.15 -9.09 17.02
N PRO A 145 13.13 -8.17 17.13
CA PRO A 145 12.99 -6.79 16.69
C PRO A 145 12.44 -6.68 15.26
N ALA A 146 12.90 -7.56 14.36
CA ALA A 146 12.54 -7.50 12.96
C ALA A 146 11.09 -7.93 12.68
N GLN A 147 10.60 -8.94 13.40
CA GLN A 147 9.18 -9.31 13.34
C GLN A 147 8.30 -8.19 13.88
N ALA A 148 8.66 -7.60 15.02
CA ALA A 148 7.89 -6.55 15.65
C ALA A 148 7.73 -5.34 14.71
N VAL A 149 8.83 -4.82 14.17
CA VAL A 149 8.80 -3.70 13.21
C VAL A 149 7.99 -4.04 11.97
N ARG A 150 8.15 -5.26 11.41
CA ARG A 150 7.40 -5.67 10.22
C ARG A 150 5.89 -5.70 10.46
N VAL A 151 5.44 -6.23 11.61
CA VAL A 151 4.01 -6.37 11.92
C VAL A 151 3.40 -5.02 12.29
N VAL A 152 3.99 -4.32 13.25
CA VAL A 152 3.47 -3.03 13.73
C VAL A 152 3.63 -1.96 12.65
N GLY A 153 4.78 -1.92 11.97
CA GLY A 153 5.04 -0.98 10.89
C GLY A 153 4.08 -1.12 9.73
N ARG A 154 3.69 -2.35 9.35
CA ARG A 154 2.63 -2.55 8.35
C ARG A 154 1.31 -1.94 8.79
N ARG A 155 0.92 -2.13 10.06
CA ARG A 155 -0.33 -1.57 10.58
C ARG A 155 -0.31 -0.03 10.58
N ILE A 156 0.81 0.58 10.97
CA ILE A 156 0.97 2.04 10.93
C ILE A 156 0.93 2.53 9.47
N ALA A 157 1.65 1.89 8.55
CA ALA A 157 1.64 2.24 7.14
C ALA A 157 0.24 2.14 6.52
N GLU A 158 -0.56 1.14 6.91
CA GLU A 158 -1.97 1.04 6.52
C GLU A 158 -2.79 2.24 6.99
N LEU A 159 -2.64 2.66 8.25
CA LEU A 159 -3.33 3.83 8.79
C LEU A 159 -2.93 5.11 8.04
N VAL A 160 -1.63 5.32 7.84
CA VAL A 160 -1.10 6.46 7.08
C VAL A 160 -1.67 6.46 5.65
N SER A 161 -1.72 5.29 4.99
CA SER A 161 -2.28 5.16 3.64
C SER A 161 -3.79 5.45 3.55
N GLN A 162 -4.51 5.37 4.68
CA GLN A 162 -5.93 5.71 4.80
C GLN A 162 -6.15 7.21 5.08
N GLY A 163 -5.08 8.01 5.11
CA GLY A 163 -5.14 9.42 5.46
C GLY A 163 -5.13 9.69 6.97
N ILE A 164 -4.84 8.69 7.80
CA ILE A 164 -4.63 8.87 9.24
C ILE A 164 -3.15 9.20 9.44
N ASN A 165 -2.80 10.46 9.21
CA ASN A 165 -1.40 10.93 9.17
C ASN A 165 -1.17 12.25 9.92
N THR A 166 -2.08 12.59 10.83
CA THR A 166 -1.83 13.57 11.89
C THR A 166 -1.83 12.88 13.27
N PRO A 167 -1.08 13.38 14.28
CA PRO A 167 -1.13 12.83 15.63
C PRO A 167 -2.55 12.78 16.23
N GLU A 168 -3.39 13.75 15.89
CA GLU A 168 -4.80 13.83 16.28
C GLU A 168 -5.62 12.67 15.70
N GLU A 169 -5.42 12.33 14.43
CA GLU A 169 -6.09 11.19 13.78
C GLU A 169 -5.48 9.85 14.23
N MET A 170 -4.16 9.82 14.43
CA MET A 170 -3.42 8.63 14.87
C MET A 170 -3.81 8.18 16.30
N VAL A 171 -4.62 8.97 17.02
CA VAL A 171 -5.26 8.56 18.27
C VAL A 171 -6.07 7.26 18.16
N VAL A 172 -6.47 6.88 16.94
CA VAL A 172 -7.05 5.55 16.65
C VAL A 172 -6.17 4.40 17.15
N TRP A 173 -4.85 4.58 17.19
CA TRP A 173 -3.92 3.60 17.78
C TRP A 173 -4.21 3.37 19.26
N LYS A 174 -4.50 4.45 19.99
CA LYS A 174 -4.75 4.45 21.43
C LYS A 174 -6.16 3.94 21.77
N CYS A 175 -7.17 4.44 21.06
CA CYS A 175 -8.58 4.27 21.44
C CYS A 175 -9.34 3.26 20.55
N GLY A 176 -8.77 2.82 19.44
CA GLY A 176 -9.54 2.17 18.39
C GLY A 176 -10.54 3.15 17.76
N SER A 177 -11.78 2.71 17.52
CA SER A 177 -12.80 3.54 16.84
C SER A 177 -13.40 4.66 17.70
N THR A 178 -13.23 4.62 19.03
CA THR A 178 -13.81 5.63 19.93
C THR A 178 -13.02 5.77 21.23
N CYS A 179 -12.83 7.02 21.69
CA CYS A 179 -12.20 7.32 22.97
C CYS A 179 -13.20 7.50 24.13
N ALA A 180 -14.50 7.16 23.97
CA ALA A 180 -15.53 7.46 24.98
C ALA A 180 -15.27 6.84 26.37
N GLY A 181 -14.53 5.73 26.45
CA GLY A 181 -14.13 5.08 27.70
C GLY A 181 -12.80 5.56 28.28
N HIS A 182 -12.15 6.56 27.66
CA HIS A 182 -10.84 7.05 28.07
C HIS A 182 -10.94 8.41 28.75
N ASP A 183 -10.03 8.66 29.69
CA ASP A 183 -9.86 10.01 30.27
C ASP A 183 -9.44 11.02 29.17
N PRO A 184 -10.20 12.11 28.95
CA PRO A 184 -9.89 13.07 27.90
C PRO A 184 -8.53 13.76 28.08
N GLY A 185 -8.08 13.97 29.33
CA GLY A 185 -6.77 14.55 29.63
C GLY A 185 -5.62 13.63 29.19
N ALA A 186 -5.74 12.34 29.48
CA ALA A 186 -4.79 11.32 29.09
C ALA A 186 -4.73 11.13 27.56
N VAL A 187 -5.87 11.25 26.87
CA VAL A 187 -5.91 11.24 25.40
C VAL A 187 -5.21 12.46 24.82
N ARG A 188 -5.53 13.68 25.28
CA ARG A 188 -4.85 14.90 24.83
C ARG A 188 -3.34 14.84 25.07
N LYS A 189 -2.92 14.39 26.25
CA LYS A 189 -1.50 14.21 26.56
C LYS A 189 -0.84 13.20 25.63
N TRP A 190 -1.51 12.11 25.29
CA TRP A 190 -0.97 11.13 24.33
C TRP A 190 -0.72 11.75 22.96
N ILE A 191 -1.70 12.52 22.45
CA ILE A 191 -1.57 13.22 21.15
C ILE A 191 -0.39 14.19 21.19
N GLN A 192 -0.29 15.02 22.25
CA GLN A 192 0.82 15.98 22.42
C GLN A 192 2.18 15.30 22.48
N ASP A 193 2.30 14.21 23.25
CA ASP A 193 3.56 13.48 23.38
C ASP A 193 3.94 12.86 22.02
N VAL A 194 2.99 12.23 21.29
CA VAL A 194 3.24 11.66 19.96
C VAL A 194 3.61 12.74 18.96
N GLN A 195 2.88 13.86 18.91
CA GLN A 195 3.17 14.99 18.05
C GLN A 195 4.58 15.53 18.27
N TYR A 196 4.99 15.71 19.52
CA TYR A 196 6.32 16.20 19.87
C TYR A 196 7.41 15.30 19.28
N TYR A 197 7.36 13.99 19.57
CA TYR A 197 8.38 13.06 19.09
C TYR A 197 8.30 12.79 17.59
N HIS A 198 7.10 12.87 16.99
CA HIS A 198 6.93 12.80 15.55
C HIS A 198 7.65 13.98 14.88
N HIS A 199 7.44 15.20 15.37
CA HIS A 199 8.08 16.40 14.84
C HIS A 199 9.61 16.37 14.95
N GLN A 200 10.16 15.80 16.03
CA GLN A 200 11.61 15.62 16.17
C GLN A 200 12.24 14.75 15.06
N MET A 201 11.46 13.87 14.42
CA MET A 201 11.93 13.04 13.29
C MET A 201 11.96 13.79 11.94
N PHE A 202 11.38 14.99 11.87
CA PHE A 202 11.30 15.77 10.62
C PHE A 202 12.12 17.07 10.64
N ASN A 203 12.64 17.47 11.80
CA ASN A 203 13.41 18.70 11.97
C ASN A 203 14.89 18.51 11.77
#